data_AF-A0A7W0QGQ5-F1
#
_entry.id   AF-A0A7W0QGQ5-F1
#
_cell.length_a   1.000
_cell.length_b   1.000
_cell.length_c   1.000
_cell.angle_alpha   90.00
_cell.angle_beta   90.00
_cell.angle_gamma   90.00
#
_symmetry.space_group_name_H-M   'P 1'
#
loop_
_entity.id
_entity.type
_entity.pdbx_description
1 polymer ?
#
loop_
_entity_poly.entity_id
_entity_poly.type
_entity_poly.pdbx_seq_one_letter_code
_entity_poly.pdbx_strand_id
1 'polypeptide(L)'
;MHAALTILLASPPNPAQLALSDALTAYQRPHFQQNWQLFAPTPISDERILLLRARVGDGNAARVTDYVDITSPDLATTHELRFLAPKTARIGLNLVQLLTWRDPIAQRIRDRVERDGGSENPDLLLPSEETVLEEADQLVQRYLCQAAADRWGPTAQDVQARLVVNEFPPYSRRTEPNSTGDVEIRELPWMHGCGDS
;
A
#
# COMPACT_ATOMS: atom_id res chain seq x y z
N MET A 1 -20.12 16.74 -29.77
CA MET A 1 -21.07 15.62 -29.60
C MET A 1 -21.10 15.09 -28.17
N HIS A 2 -19.98 14.61 -27.62
CA HIS A 2 -19.92 14.02 -26.26
C HIS A 2 -20.41 14.94 -25.13
N ALA A 3 -20.03 16.23 -25.15
CA ALA A 3 -20.49 17.19 -24.13
C ALA A 3 -22.01 17.41 -24.14
N ALA A 4 -22.64 17.45 -25.31
CA ALA A 4 -24.08 17.61 -25.44
C ALA A 4 -24.85 16.38 -24.94
N LEU A 5 -24.36 15.16 -25.26
CA LEU A 5 -24.87 13.91 -24.70
C LEU A 5 -24.71 13.85 -23.18
N THR A 6 -23.56 14.32 -22.66
CA THR A 6 -23.28 14.34 -21.21
C THR A 6 -24.17 15.36 -20.47
N ILE A 7 -24.37 16.55 -21.04
CA ILE A 7 -25.30 17.55 -20.50
C ILE A 7 -26.73 17.01 -20.54
N LEU A 8 -27.12 16.34 -21.62
CA LEU A 8 -28.42 15.71 -21.71
C LEU A 8 -28.57 14.62 -20.63
N LEU A 9 -27.56 13.77 -20.41
CA LEU A 9 -27.57 12.75 -19.36
C LEU A 9 -27.60 13.31 -17.93
N ALA A 10 -27.00 14.48 -17.68
CA ALA A 10 -26.98 15.13 -16.38
C ALA A 10 -28.18 16.07 -16.12
N SER A 11 -29.00 16.33 -17.15
CA SER A 11 -30.17 17.21 -17.03
C SER A 11 -31.37 16.51 -16.39
N PRO A 12 -32.31 17.26 -15.80
CA PRO A 12 -33.55 16.69 -15.26
C PRO A 12 -34.34 15.90 -16.32
N PRO A 13 -35.21 14.96 -15.90
CA PRO A 13 -35.98 14.12 -16.81
C PRO A 13 -36.72 14.95 -17.86
N ASN A 14 -36.46 14.69 -19.14
CA ASN A 14 -37.09 15.41 -20.24
C ASN A 14 -37.50 14.48 -21.40
N PRO A 15 -38.45 14.90 -22.26
CA PRO A 15 -38.97 14.04 -23.34
C PRO A 15 -37.89 13.60 -24.35
N ALA A 16 -36.86 14.42 -24.56
CA ALA A 16 -35.76 14.09 -25.47
C ALA A 16 -34.87 12.96 -24.90
N GLN A 17 -34.64 12.93 -23.58
CA GLN A 17 -33.98 11.79 -22.93
C GLN A 17 -34.77 10.49 -23.09
N LEU A 18 -36.11 10.57 -22.97
CA LEU A 18 -36.98 9.39 -23.11
C LEU A 18 -36.98 8.85 -24.54
N ALA A 19 -37.01 9.74 -25.54
CA ALA A 19 -36.99 9.37 -26.96
C ALA A 19 -35.64 8.79 -27.41
N LEU A 20 -34.53 9.17 -26.75
CA LEU A 20 -33.18 8.71 -27.07
C LEU A 20 -32.60 7.74 -26.03
N SER A 21 -33.45 7.16 -25.16
CA SER A 21 -33.01 6.36 -24.00
C SER A 21 -32.05 5.24 -24.38
N ASP A 22 -32.33 4.51 -25.47
CA ASP A 22 -31.54 3.36 -25.89
C ASP A 22 -30.18 3.77 -26.45
N ALA A 23 -30.14 4.85 -27.24
CA ALA A 23 -28.92 5.41 -27.80
C ALA A 23 -28.03 6.02 -26.71
N LEU A 24 -28.64 6.71 -25.74
CA LEU A 24 -27.96 7.28 -24.58
C LEU A 24 -27.38 6.17 -23.69
N THR A 25 -28.15 5.11 -23.43
CA THR A 25 -27.71 3.97 -22.61
C THR A 25 -26.59 3.17 -23.30
N ALA A 26 -26.64 3.02 -24.63
CA ALA A 26 -25.57 2.38 -25.40
C ALA A 26 -24.27 3.20 -25.40
N TYR A 27 -24.38 4.54 -25.47
CA TYR A 27 -23.23 5.45 -25.36
C TYR A 27 -22.68 5.55 -23.93
N GLN A 28 -23.54 5.47 -22.91
CA GLN A 28 -23.15 5.59 -21.50
C GLN A 28 -22.46 4.33 -20.96
N ARG A 29 -22.97 3.14 -21.28
CA ARG A 29 -22.48 1.85 -20.71
C ARG A 29 -20.97 1.59 -20.84
N PRO A 30 -20.27 1.94 -21.94
CA PRO A 30 -18.83 1.76 -22.03
C PRO A 30 -18.00 2.84 -21.30
N HIS A 31 -18.57 4.02 -21.02
CA HIS A 31 -17.79 5.17 -20.53
C HIS A 31 -18.14 5.63 -19.11
N PHE A 32 -19.32 5.28 -18.60
CA PHE A 32 -19.83 5.73 -17.30
C PHE A 32 -20.49 4.59 -16.52
N GLN A 33 -19.75 3.50 -16.29
CA GLN A 33 -20.18 2.53 -15.28
C GLN A 33 -20.08 3.18 -13.90
N GLN A 34 -21.24 3.43 -13.28
CA GLN A 34 -21.32 3.98 -11.93
C GLN A 34 -20.93 2.89 -10.92
N ASN A 35 -19.63 2.71 -10.70
CA ASN A 35 -19.14 1.92 -9.58
C ASN A 35 -19.26 2.75 -8.31
N TRP A 36 -20.38 2.61 -7.60
CA TRP A 36 -20.67 3.32 -6.36
C TRP A 36 -19.69 3.02 -5.22
N GLN A 37 -18.85 1.99 -5.36
CA GLN A 37 -17.77 1.69 -4.43
C GLN A 37 -16.66 2.76 -4.44
N LEU A 38 -16.60 3.64 -5.45
CA LEU A 38 -15.62 4.75 -5.49
C LEU A 38 -15.86 5.88 -4.48
N PHE A 39 -17.06 5.99 -3.88
CA PHE A 39 -17.41 7.14 -3.03
C PHE A 39 -17.30 6.90 -1.53
N ALA A 40 -17.11 5.64 -1.12
CA ALA A 40 -16.87 5.29 0.28
C ALA A 40 -15.53 4.57 0.38
N PRO A 41 -14.40 5.28 0.30
CA PRO A 41 -13.12 4.67 0.64
C PRO A 41 -13.24 4.12 2.07
N THR A 42 -12.70 2.92 2.29
CA THR A 42 -12.54 2.41 3.64
C THR A 42 -11.72 3.43 4.43
N PRO A 43 -12.17 3.84 5.62
CA PRO A 43 -11.42 4.80 6.42
C PRO A 43 -10.02 4.26 6.69
N ILE A 44 -9.02 5.15 6.73
CA ILE A 44 -7.65 4.77 7.10
C ILE A 44 -7.73 4.17 8.50
N SER A 45 -7.51 2.86 8.57
CA SER A 45 -7.69 2.06 9.78
C SER A 45 -6.36 1.54 10.30
N ASP A 46 -5.27 1.78 9.58
CA ASP A 46 -3.93 1.31 9.94
C ASP A 46 -2.84 2.33 9.56
N GLU A 47 -1.69 2.20 10.22
CA GLU A 47 -0.44 2.86 9.90
C GLU A 47 0.62 1.81 9.56
N ARG A 48 1.40 2.07 8.51
CA ARG A 48 2.39 1.13 7.99
C ARG A 48 3.76 1.76 8.01
N ILE A 49 4.70 1.12 8.68
CA ILE A 49 6.07 1.61 8.86
C ILE A 49 7.04 0.55 8.36
N LEU A 50 7.98 0.95 7.51
CA LEU A 50 9.11 0.12 7.12
C LEU A 50 10.32 0.49 7.98
N LEU A 51 10.81 -0.49 8.72
CA LEU A 51 12.03 -0.41 9.51
C LEU A 51 13.15 -1.13 8.76
N LEU A 52 14.34 -0.54 8.73
CA LEU A 52 15.52 -1.08 8.07
C LEU A 52 16.61 -1.38 9.09
N ARG A 53 17.28 -2.52 8.93
CA ARG A 53 18.59 -2.78 9.55
C ARG A 53 19.56 -3.32 8.52
N ALA A 54 20.85 -3.13 8.76
CA ALA A 54 21.90 -3.63 7.90
C ALA A 54 22.91 -4.48 8.66
N ARG A 55 23.58 -5.37 7.93
CA ARG A 55 24.83 -5.98 8.34
C ARG A 55 25.96 -5.13 7.79
N VAL A 56 26.73 -4.54 8.70
CA VAL A 56 27.75 -3.55 8.40
C VAL A 56 29.15 -4.07 8.73
N GLY A 57 30.05 -4.05 7.75
CA GLY A 57 31.44 -4.51 7.87
C GLY A 57 31.72 -5.78 7.06
N ASP A 58 32.98 -6.20 7.01
CA ASP A 58 33.43 -7.29 6.14
C ASP A 58 33.61 -8.62 6.90
N GLY A 59 33.06 -9.69 6.33
CA GLY A 59 33.29 -11.06 6.80
C GLY A 59 32.88 -11.29 8.25
N ASN A 60 33.76 -11.92 9.03
CA ASN A 60 33.47 -12.32 10.42
C ASN A 60 33.36 -11.14 11.42
N ALA A 61 33.70 -9.92 11.01
CA ALA A 61 33.59 -8.71 11.84
C ALA A 61 32.30 -7.92 11.57
N ALA A 62 31.44 -8.41 10.69
CA ALA A 62 30.21 -7.72 10.31
C ALA A 62 29.22 -7.67 11.49
N ARG A 63 28.79 -6.46 11.86
CA ARG A 63 27.84 -6.24 12.95
C ARG A 63 26.44 -5.97 12.39
N VAL A 64 25.42 -6.48 13.05
CA VAL A 64 24.03 -6.15 12.74
C VAL A 64 23.65 -4.85 13.46
N THR A 65 23.07 -3.90 12.73
CA THR A 65 22.60 -2.64 13.31
C THR A 65 21.23 -2.80 13.95
N ASP A 66 20.85 -1.82 14.77
CA ASP A 66 19.46 -1.67 15.19
C ASP A 66 18.57 -1.30 14.01
N TYR A 67 17.27 -1.53 14.19
CA TYR A 67 16.25 -1.09 13.25
C TYR A 67 16.11 0.43 13.28
N VAL A 68 16.05 1.04 12.11
CA VAL A 68 15.79 2.47 11.91
C VAL A 68 14.57 2.65 11.03
N ASP A 69 13.77 3.66 11.33
CA ASP A 69 12.60 4.02 10.52
C ASP A 69 13.05 4.77 9.27
N ILE A 70 12.66 4.26 8.10
CA ILE A 70 12.94 4.86 6.80
C ILE A 70 11.69 5.45 6.13
N THR A 71 10.50 5.23 6.69
CA THR A 71 9.21 5.67 6.11
C THR A 71 8.77 7.02 6.68
N SER A 72 8.89 7.22 7.99
CA SER A 72 8.42 8.45 8.65
C SER A 72 9.07 9.74 8.12
N PRO A 73 10.39 9.78 7.81
CA PRO A 73 11.01 10.97 7.23
C PRO A 73 10.45 11.34 5.84
N ASP A 74 10.21 10.34 4.99
CA ASP A 74 9.62 10.50 3.66
C ASP A 74 8.17 11.00 3.74
N LEU A 75 7.41 10.45 4.69
CA LEU A 75 6.04 10.86 4.98
C LEU A 75 5.99 12.30 5.49
N ALA A 76 6.85 12.66 6.45
CA ALA A 76 6.95 14.02 6.97
C ALA A 76 7.27 15.03 5.86
N THR A 77 8.26 14.73 5.01
CA THR A 77 8.60 15.56 3.84
C THR A 77 7.41 15.75 2.90
N THR A 78 6.65 14.67 2.67
CA THR A 78 5.44 14.71 1.83
C THR A 78 4.35 15.57 2.45
N HIS A 79 4.16 15.49 3.77
CA HIS A 79 3.17 16.31 4.47
C HIS A 79 3.52 17.79 4.51
N GLU A 80 4.79 18.12 4.76
CA GLU A 80 5.27 19.50 4.85
C GLU A 80 5.21 20.22 3.50
N LEU A 81 5.73 19.58 2.45
CA LEU A 81 5.84 20.21 1.13
C LEU A 81 4.57 20.08 0.30
N ARG A 82 3.66 19.15 0.65
CA ARG A 82 2.31 18.81 0.12
C ARG A 82 2.17 18.74 -1.41
N PHE A 83 2.52 19.82 -2.11
CA PHE A 83 2.54 19.97 -3.57
C PHE A 83 3.94 19.87 -4.19
N LEU A 84 5.00 20.14 -3.41
CA LEU A 84 6.39 20.21 -3.90
C LEU A 84 7.28 19.09 -3.34
N ALA A 85 6.69 18.04 -2.77
CA ALA A 85 7.45 16.93 -2.24
C ALA A 85 8.32 16.27 -3.34
N PRO A 86 9.58 15.95 -3.05
CA PRO A 86 10.45 15.29 -4.01
C PRO A 86 9.86 13.91 -4.36
N LYS A 87 10.00 13.50 -5.62
CA LYS A 87 9.49 12.20 -6.08
C LYS A 87 10.12 11.02 -5.33
N THR A 88 11.34 11.20 -4.83
CA THR A 88 12.07 10.20 -4.04
C THR A 88 11.36 9.85 -2.74
N ALA A 89 10.78 10.84 -2.05
CA ALA A 89 10.01 10.61 -0.82
C ALA A 89 8.73 9.78 -1.04
N ARG A 90 8.29 9.62 -2.30
CA ARG A 90 7.15 8.77 -2.64
C ARG A 90 7.54 7.31 -2.88
N ILE A 91 8.83 7.02 -3.11
CA ILE A 91 9.29 5.67 -3.41
C ILE A 91 9.09 4.76 -2.20
N GLY A 92 9.54 5.19 -1.02
CA GLY A 92 9.34 4.43 0.22
C GLY A 92 7.87 4.18 0.53
N LEU A 93 7.04 5.22 0.41
CA LEU A 93 5.60 5.11 0.64
C LEU A 93 4.90 4.15 -0.35
N ASN A 94 5.25 4.22 -1.64
CA ASN A 94 4.70 3.30 -2.65
C ASN A 94 5.20 1.87 -2.42
N LEU A 95 6.42 1.69 -1.93
CA LEU A 95 6.95 0.37 -1.62
C LEU A 95 6.21 -0.28 -0.46
N VAL A 96 5.92 0.48 0.59
CA VAL A 96 5.08 0.02 1.70
C VAL A 96 3.72 -0.40 1.18
N GLN A 97 3.09 0.40 0.32
CA GLN A 97 1.81 0.06 -0.31
C GLN A 97 1.88 -1.23 -1.13
N LEU A 98 2.98 -1.46 -1.85
CA LEU A 98 3.20 -2.67 -2.66
C LEU A 98 3.38 -3.91 -1.78
N LEU A 99 4.21 -3.83 -0.73
CA LEU A 99 4.48 -4.92 0.21
C LEU A 99 3.26 -5.33 1.05
N THR A 100 2.29 -4.42 1.17
CA THR A 100 1.04 -4.62 1.92
C THR A 100 -0.17 -4.71 1.02
N TRP A 101 0.03 -4.72 -0.30
CA TRP A 101 -1.06 -4.86 -1.24
C TRP A 101 -1.69 -6.25 -1.09
N ARG A 102 -3.00 -6.27 -1.03
CA ARG A 102 -3.81 -7.49 -1.01
C ARG A 102 -4.93 -7.33 -2.02
N ASP A 103 -5.31 -8.43 -2.67
CA ASP A 103 -6.42 -8.45 -3.60
C ASP A 103 -7.74 -8.22 -2.83
N PRO A 104 -8.58 -7.26 -3.25
CA PRO A 104 -9.78 -6.88 -2.52
C PRO A 104 -10.91 -7.92 -2.58
N ILE A 105 -10.89 -8.86 -3.53
CA ILE A 105 -11.78 -10.03 -3.55
C ILE A 105 -11.27 -11.08 -2.57
N ALA A 106 -9.97 -11.33 -2.57
CA ALA A 106 -9.31 -12.26 -1.65
C ALA A 106 -9.51 -11.85 -0.18
N GLN A 107 -9.34 -10.55 0.11
CA GLN A 107 -9.64 -9.99 1.43
C GLN A 107 -11.08 -10.28 1.86
N ARG A 108 -12.08 -10.05 0.99
CA ARG A 108 -13.49 -10.34 1.33
C ARG A 108 -13.77 -11.81 1.61
N ILE A 109 -13.03 -12.72 0.96
CA ILE A 109 -13.13 -14.16 1.23
C ILE A 109 -12.54 -14.44 2.61
N ARG A 110 -11.33 -13.95 2.90
CA ARG A 110 -10.70 -14.09 4.22
C ARG A 110 -11.56 -13.51 5.34
N ASP A 111 -12.06 -12.28 5.20
CA ASP A 111 -12.96 -11.64 6.17
C ASP A 111 -14.26 -12.44 6.39
N ARG A 112 -14.70 -13.20 5.38
CA ARG A 112 -15.86 -14.09 5.51
C ARG A 112 -15.49 -15.36 6.25
N VAL A 113 -14.37 -15.98 5.88
CA VAL A 113 -13.87 -17.22 6.50
C VAL A 113 -13.58 -16.99 7.99
N GLU A 114 -12.93 -15.89 8.35
CA GLU A 114 -12.69 -15.52 9.76
C GLU A 114 -13.99 -15.35 10.55
N ARG A 115 -14.98 -14.64 9.97
CA ARG A 115 -16.31 -14.48 10.60
C ARG A 115 -17.04 -15.80 10.79
N ASP A 116 -16.87 -16.72 9.85
CA ASP A 116 -17.49 -18.05 9.89
C ASP A 116 -16.68 -19.05 10.74
N GLY A 117 -15.58 -18.61 11.36
CA GLY A 117 -14.73 -19.43 12.24
C GLY A 117 -13.84 -20.42 11.49
N GLY A 118 -13.62 -20.21 10.20
CA GLY A 118 -12.73 -21.03 9.38
C GLY A 118 -11.26 -20.80 9.73
N SER A 119 -10.51 -21.89 9.83
CA SER A 119 -9.07 -21.91 10.09
C SER A 119 -8.28 -21.99 8.78
N GLU A 120 -8.63 -21.20 7.77
CA GLU A 120 -7.70 -21.03 6.63
C GLU A 120 -6.58 -20.08 7.03
N ASN A 121 -5.36 -20.37 6.58
CA ASN A 121 -4.20 -19.55 6.88
C ASN A 121 -4.40 -18.15 6.24
N PRO A 122 -4.56 -17.07 7.02
CA PRO A 122 -4.80 -15.72 6.49
C PRO A 122 -3.60 -15.22 5.65
N ASP A 123 -2.43 -15.84 5.82
CA ASP A 123 -1.20 -15.54 5.09
C ASP A 123 -1.07 -16.27 3.75
N LEU A 124 -2.05 -17.09 3.35
CA LEU A 124 -2.02 -17.70 2.03
C LEU A 124 -2.28 -16.62 0.97
N LEU A 125 -1.21 -16.22 0.29
CA LEU A 125 -1.26 -15.30 -0.83
C LEU A 125 -1.94 -16.00 -2.02
N LEU A 126 -2.80 -15.26 -2.71
CA LEU A 126 -3.24 -15.70 -4.03
C LEU A 126 -2.04 -15.70 -4.99
N PRO A 127 -2.02 -16.56 -6.03
CA PRO A 127 -0.95 -16.56 -7.02
C PRO A 127 -0.67 -15.17 -7.64
N SER A 128 -1.71 -14.34 -7.81
CA SER A 128 -1.57 -12.97 -8.29
C SER A 128 -0.89 -12.03 -7.30
N GLU A 129 -1.08 -12.24 -5.99
CA GLU A 129 -0.40 -11.47 -4.94
C GLU A 129 1.09 -11.88 -4.88
N GLU A 130 1.37 -13.18 -5.00
CA GLU A 130 2.73 -13.73 -5.03
C GLU A 130 3.55 -13.19 -6.22
N THR A 131 2.99 -13.21 -7.44
CA THR A 131 3.67 -12.66 -8.63
C THR A 131 4.02 -11.18 -8.46
N VAL A 132 3.11 -10.39 -7.88
CA VAL A 132 3.35 -8.95 -7.64
C VAL A 132 4.50 -8.75 -6.65
N LEU A 133 4.60 -9.59 -5.62
CA LEU A 133 5.68 -9.53 -4.64
C LEU A 133 7.02 -9.98 -5.23
N GLU A 134 7.05 -11.06 -6.03
CA GLU A 134 8.26 -11.50 -6.73
C GLU A 134 8.80 -10.43 -7.68
N GLU A 135 7.92 -9.75 -8.42
CA GLU A 135 8.31 -8.62 -9.27
C GLU A 135 8.76 -7.40 -8.44
N ALA A 136 8.17 -7.20 -7.26
CA ALA A 136 8.52 -6.14 -6.34
C ALA A 136 9.89 -6.33 -5.68
N ASP A 137 10.35 -7.57 -5.47
CA ASP A 137 11.55 -7.88 -4.68
C ASP A 137 12.79 -7.12 -5.14
N GLN A 138 13.01 -7.02 -6.46
CA GLN A 138 14.17 -6.26 -6.98
C GLN A 138 14.07 -4.76 -6.67
N LEU A 139 12.87 -4.19 -6.74
CA LEU A 139 12.62 -2.79 -6.42
C LEU A 139 12.80 -2.55 -4.92
N VAL A 140 12.26 -3.45 -4.10
CA VAL A 140 12.42 -3.44 -2.63
C VAL A 140 13.89 -3.48 -2.28
N GLN A 141 14.63 -4.46 -2.79
CA GLN A 141 16.05 -4.62 -2.53
C GLN A 141 16.84 -3.36 -2.92
N ARG A 142 16.63 -2.82 -4.12
CA ARG A 142 17.32 -1.59 -4.57
C ARG A 142 17.05 -0.41 -3.66
N TYR A 143 15.78 -0.21 -3.27
CA TYR A 143 15.43 0.89 -2.37
C TYR A 143 16.05 0.71 -0.98
N LEU A 144 16.00 -0.50 -0.41
CA LEU A 144 16.59 -0.79 0.90
C LEU A 144 18.12 -0.68 0.88
N CYS A 145 18.79 -1.14 -0.18
CA CYS A 145 20.23 -0.97 -0.35
C CYS A 145 20.61 0.50 -0.48
N GLN A 146 19.85 1.30 -1.25
CA GLN A 146 20.06 2.75 -1.35
C GLN A 146 19.90 3.43 0.01
N ALA A 147 18.81 3.14 0.73
CA ALA A 147 18.57 3.68 2.06
C ALA A 147 19.67 3.26 3.07
N ALA A 148 20.18 2.04 2.94
CA ALA A 148 21.28 1.55 3.75
C ALA A 148 22.61 2.25 3.42
N ALA A 149 22.90 2.47 2.13
CA ALA A 149 24.07 3.21 1.67
C ALA A 149 24.03 4.67 2.14
N ASP A 150 22.87 5.33 2.07
CA ASP A 150 22.69 6.70 2.57
C ASP A 150 22.91 6.79 4.10
N ARG A 151 22.59 5.72 4.83
CA ARG A 151 22.62 5.70 6.30
C ARG A 151 23.94 5.21 6.91
N TRP A 152 24.53 4.17 6.34
CA TRP A 152 25.72 3.46 6.84
C TRP A 152 26.89 3.43 5.84
N GLY A 153 26.73 4.01 4.66
CA GLY A 153 27.77 4.06 3.63
C GLY A 153 27.97 2.71 2.93
N PRO A 154 29.09 2.55 2.18
CA PRO A 154 29.36 1.35 1.37
C PRO A 154 29.65 0.09 2.20
N THR A 155 29.59 0.19 3.52
CA THR A 155 29.88 -0.92 4.44
C THR A 155 28.66 -1.80 4.71
N ALA A 156 27.46 -1.42 4.25
CA ALA A 156 26.25 -2.22 4.34
C ALA A 156 26.23 -3.28 3.24
N GLN A 157 26.53 -4.53 3.59
CA GLN A 157 26.57 -5.64 2.63
C GLN A 157 25.21 -6.31 2.45
N ASP A 158 24.50 -6.49 3.57
CA ASP A 158 23.20 -7.13 3.62
C ASP A 158 22.20 -6.23 4.35
N VAL A 159 20.96 -6.25 3.91
CA VAL A 159 19.87 -5.48 4.51
C VAL A 159 18.71 -6.38 4.87
N GLN A 160 17.99 -5.98 5.90
CA GLN A 160 16.73 -6.59 6.26
C GLN A 160 15.73 -5.50 6.61
N ALA A 161 14.53 -5.64 6.04
CA ALA A 161 13.41 -4.79 6.40
C ALA A 161 12.43 -5.52 7.31
N ARG A 162 11.75 -4.75 8.15
CA ARG A 162 10.65 -5.18 8.97
C ARG A 162 9.48 -4.24 8.70
N LEU A 163 8.38 -4.82 8.26
CA LEU A 163 7.13 -4.12 8.08
C LEU A 163 6.36 -4.19 9.40
N VAL A 164 5.95 -3.03 9.90
CA VAL A 164 5.10 -2.89 11.07
C VAL A 164 3.78 -2.29 10.61
N VAL A 165 2.68 -3.01 10.85
CA VAL A 165 1.32 -2.54 10.59
C VAL A 165 0.64 -2.35 11.94
N ASN A 166 0.29 -1.11 12.25
CA ASN A 166 -0.40 -0.72 13.46
C ASN A 166 -1.86 -0.45 13.11
N GLU A 167 -2.74 -1.41 13.38
CA GLU A 167 -4.17 -1.25 13.18
C GLU A 167 -4.78 -0.45 14.32
N PHE A 168 -5.41 0.66 13.97
CA PHE A 168 -6.08 1.49 14.94
C PHE A 168 -7.40 0.85 15.40
N PRO A 169 -7.80 1.06 16.66
CA PRO A 169 -9.11 0.67 17.10
C PRO A 169 -10.21 1.39 16.28
N PRO A 170 -11.37 0.75 16.11
CA PRO A 170 -12.48 1.34 15.38
C PRO A 170 -12.91 2.66 16.03
N TYR A 171 -13.43 3.57 15.22
CA TYR A 171 -13.75 4.94 15.64
C TYR A 171 -14.61 5.01 16.90
N SER A 172 -15.55 4.08 17.08
CA SER A 172 -16.43 4.00 18.25
C SER A 172 -15.72 3.74 19.58
N ARG A 173 -14.54 3.10 19.56
CA ARG A 173 -13.79 2.71 20.76
C ARG A 173 -12.51 3.51 20.98
N ARG A 174 -12.09 4.34 20.00
CA ARG A 174 -10.82 5.07 20.03
C ARG A 174 -10.69 6.06 21.21
N THR A 175 -11.79 6.52 21.79
CA THR A 175 -11.79 7.39 22.97
C THR A 175 -11.71 6.64 24.30
N GLU A 176 -11.76 5.29 24.28
CA GLU A 176 -11.65 4.49 25.49
C GLU A 176 -10.17 4.41 25.94
N PRO A 177 -9.89 4.62 27.24
CA PRO A 177 -8.52 4.76 27.75
C PRO A 177 -7.64 3.50 27.60
N ASN A 178 -8.23 2.33 27.35
CA ASN A 178 -7.53 1.06 27.14
C ASN A 178 -7.65 0.54 25.70
N SER A 179 -8.17 1.34 24.78
CA SER A 179 -8.31 0.94 23.39
C SER A 179 -6.97 1.02 22.67
N THR A 180 -6.16 -0.01 22.84
CA THR A 180 -4.90 -0.18 22.10
C THR A 180 -5.19 -0.83 20.75
N GLY A 181 -4.50 -0.39 19.70
CA GLY A 181 -4.52 -1.03 18.39
C GLY A 181 -3.88 -2.41 18.41
N ASP A 182 -3.98 -3.13 17.30
CA ASP A 182 -3.21 -4.35 17.08
C ASP A 182 -1.94 -4.02 16.28
N VAL A 183 -0.84 -4.71 16.57
CA VAL A 183 0.45 -4.48 15.90
C VAL A 183 0.90 -5.78 15.26
N GLU A 184 0.77 -5.84 13.95
CA GLU A 184 1.32 -6.93 13.14
C GLU A 184 2.75 -6.57 12.74
N ILE A 185 3.68 -7.51 12.97
CA ILE A 185 5.08 -7.35 12.59
C ILE A 185 5.44 -8.46 11.62
N ARG A 186 5.83 -8.08 10.40
CA ARG A 186 6.31 -8.99 9.37
C ARG A 186 7.78 -8.71 9.08
N GLU A 187 8.64 -9.68 9.36
CA GLU A 187 10.05 -9.60 8.99
C GLU A 187 10.24 -10.10 7.55
N LEU A 188 10.89 -9.28 6.73
CA LEU A 188 11.29 -9.69 5.38
C LEU A 188 12.59 -10.52 5.45
N PRO A 189 12.83 -11.40 4.46
CA PRO A 189 14.09 -12.13 4.39
C PRO A 189 15.27 -11.17 4.27
N TRP A 190 16.44 -11.66 4.65
CA TRP A 190 17.69 -10.94 4.40
C TRP A 190 17.93 -10.82 2.89
N MET A 191 18.20 -9.61 2.45
CA MET A 191 18.57 -9.31 1.08
C MET A 191 20.07 -9.03 1.03
N HIS A 192 20.75 -9.71 0.11
CA HIS A 192 22.20 -9.74 0.01
C HIS A 192 22.68 -8.92 -1.19
N GLY A 193 23.93 -8.44 -1.15
CA GLY A 193 24.57 -7.83 -2.32
C GLY A 193 24.29 -6.33 -2.49
N CYS A 194 24.11 -5.59 -1.40
CA CYS A 194 24.01 -4.12 -1.46
C CYS A 194 25.36 -3.43 -1.73
N GLY A 195 26.49 -4.12 -1.53
CA GLY A 195 27.84 -3.57 -1.74
C GLY A 195 28.31 -3.53 -3.20
N ASP A 196 27.59 -4.19 -4.11
CA ASP A 196 27.95 -4.32 -5.53
C ASP A 196 27.19 -3.35 -6.46
N SER A 197 26.25 -2.57 -5.90
CA SER A 197 25.36 -1.64 -6.62
C SER A 197 25.85 -0.19 -6.66
#